data_AF-A0A6A6P1T9-F1
#
_entry.id   AF-A0A6A6P1T9-F1
#
_cell.length_a   1.000
_cell.length_b   1.000
_cell.length_c   1.000
_cell.angle_alpha   90.00
_cell.angle_beta   90.00
_cell.angle_gamma   90.00
#
_symmetry.space_group_name_H-M   'P 1'
#
loop_
_entity.id
_entity.type
_entity.pdbx_description
1 polymer ?
#
loop_
_entity_poly.entity_id
_entity_poly.type
_entity_poly.pdbx_seq_one_letter_code
_entity_poly.pdbx_strand_id
1 'polypeptide(L)'
;MCLGPFVPATPLPCPSVYCQLESSFGTSRPLERMSLFQTAPKPKTLLGYHRILSPTASVKVSPLCLGGISIGQSWSVYFGKNEDPFALLDAFFSLGGNFIDTSNVYNSEDSERLIGEWMEKCGNRDQMVIATKYSAGYQAYKRDQVPMQSNFTGNSAKSMHVSVRDSLKKLRTDYIDLLYLHWWDFATSVEEVMTGLHALVMARQVLYLGVSDTPAWVVVKANSFARQHGLTPFSVYQGRWNAAYRDMEAEIIPMCEDQGMAIIPWAALGGGQLLSAEQRKQREKDLDARKGYGLREADVQVSEALEKIANREDTTVQAIALAYLFHQSPYVFPIVGVQTVEHVHAMPAALKVRLSKEDIDAIHSAVEFNPLFPMSFLYNYWHDQKYDLSLIPTHNQQYQMAAWIDAPPKQPPYQPRES
;
A
#
# COMPACT_ATOMS: atom_id res chain seq x y z
N MET A 1 -83.51 3.17 46.59
CA MET A 1 -84.43 3.05 45.43
C MET A 1 -83.75 2.10 44.45
N CYS A 2 -84.02 0.80 44.55
CA CYS A 2 -85.03 0.05 43.79
C CYS A 2 -84.57 -0.22 42.34
N LEU A 3 -84.02 -1.42 42.06
CA LEU A 3 -84.67 -2.63 41.47
C LEU A 3 -84.57 -2.59 39.93
N GLY A 4 -84.06 -3.56 39.14
CA GLY A 4 -83.60 -4.96 39.22
C GLY A 4 -83.33 -5.44 37.76
N PRO A 5 -83.44 -6.73 37.37
CA PRO A 5 -82.64 -7.97 37.62
C PRO A 5 -81.93 -8.53 36.32
N PHE A 6 -80.81 -9.30 36.34
CA PHE A 6 -80.60 -10.77 36.54
C PHE A 6 -81.39 -11.68 35.53
N VAL A 7 -80.91 -12.74 34.84
CA VAL A 7 -79.90 -13.84 35.04
C VAL A 7 -79.55 -14.53 33.64
N PRO A 8 -78.95 -15.75 33.46
CA PRO A 8 -77.61 -16.00 32.86
C PRO A 8 -77.56 -17.04 31.69
N ALA A 9 -76.36 -17.45 31.22
CA ALA A 9 -76.16 -18.77 30.59
C ALA A 9 -74.70 -19.28 30.70
N THR A 10 -74.59 -20.60 30.83
CA THR A 10 -73.53 -21.44 31.44
C THR A 10 -72.41 -21.96 30.49
N PRO A 11 -71.34 -22.60 31.01
CA PRO A 11 -70.12 -22.96 30.28
C PRO A 11 -69.89 -24.48 30.01
N LEU A 12 -68.84 -24.77 29.22
CA LEU A 12 -68.06 -26.04 29.01
C LEU A 12 -68.62 -27.08 28.00
N PRO A 13 -67.81 -27.99 27.37
CA PRO A 13 -66.54 -28.58 27.86
C PRO A 13 -65.39 -28.92 26.84
N CYS A 14 -64.21 -29.27 27.38
CA CYS A 14 -63.11 -30.09 26.79
C CYS A 14 -63.50 -31.61 26.91
N PRO A 15 -62.77 -32.68 26.47
CA PRO A 15 -61.39 -32.84 25.96
C PRO A 15 -61.19 -33.94 24.86
N SER A 16 -59.94 -34.20 24.41
CA SER A 16 -59.46 -35.53 23.92
C SER A 16 -58.00 -35.44 23.42
N VAL A 17 -56.98 -35.90 24.17
CA VAL A 17 -56.34 -37.24 24.25
C VAL A 17 -54.99 -37.29 23.49
N TYR A 18 -53.98 -37.68 24.27
CA TYR A 18 -52.59 -38.02 23.93
C TYR A 18 -52.44 -39.02 22.76
N CYS A 19 -51.43 -38.80 21.91
CA CYS A 19 -50.59 -39.89 21.38
C CYS A 19 -49.17 -39.38 21.09
N GLN A 20 -48.18 -40.16 21.54
CA GLN A 20 -46.74 -39.90 21.56
C GLN A 20 -46.10 -40.04 20.17
N LEU A 21 -44.95 -39.40 19.92
CA LEU A 21 -43.72 -40.01 19.37
C LEU A 21 -42.61 -38.96 19.10
N GLU A 22 -41.65 -38.95 20.02
CA GLU A 22 -40.18 -38.93 19.83
C GLU A 22 -39.46 -37.96 18.85
N SER A 23 -38.58 -37.16 19.47
CA SER A 23 -37.17 -36.91 19.12
C SER A 23 -36.81 -36.38 17.72
N SER A 24 -36.58 -35.07 17.65
CA SER A 24 -35.49 -34.48 16.86
C SER A 24 -35.26 -33.02 17.27
N PHE A 25 -35.03 -32.79 18.56
CA PHE A 25 -34.43 -31.52 18.99
C PHE A 25 -32.94 -31.55 18.67
N GLY A 26 -32.61 -31.05 17.48
CA GLY A 26 -31.25 -30.68 17.12
C GLY A 26 -30.68 -29.77 18.20
N THR A 27 -29.43 -30.06 18.58
CA THR A 27 -28.65 -29.34 19.57
C THR A 27 -28.69 -27.83 19.31
N SER A 28 -29.50 -27.13 20.10
CA SER A 28 -29.43 -25.68 20.20
C SER A 28 -28.02 -25.32 20.65
N ARG A 29 -27.24 -24.67 19.78
CA ARG A 29 -25.99 -24.01 20.20
C ARG A 29 -26.33 -23.16 21.44
N PRO A 30 -25.55 -23.25 22.54
CA PRO A 30 -25.75 -22.34 23.65
C PRO A 30 -25.68 -20.91 23.09
N LEU A 31 -26.64 -20.07 23.47
CA LEU A 31 -26.48 -18.62 23.38
C LEU A 31 -25.22 -18.29 24.20
N GLU A 32 -24.06 -18.26 23.55
CA GLU A 32 -22.84 -17.70 24.13
C GLU A 32 -23.24 -16.33 24.66
N ARG A 33 -23.07 -16.13 25.97
CA ARG A 33 -23.20 -14.80 26.58
C ARG A 33 -22.24 -13.89 25.83
N MET A 34 -22.77 -13.07 24.91
CA MET A 34 -21.99 -12.04 24.25
C MET A 34 -21.48 -11.10 25.34
N SER A 35 -20.20 -11.27 25.69
CA SER A 35 -19.52 -10.36 26.61
C SER A 35 -19.44 -9.01 25.94
N LEU A 36 -19.77 -7.94 26.67
CA LEU A 36 -19.60 -6.56 26.21
C LEU A 36 -18.14 -6.27 25.78
N PHE A 37 -17.19 -7.06 26.29
CA PHE A 37 -15.76 -6.95 26.02
C PHE A 37 -15.20 -8.12 25.20
N GLN A 38 -16.03 -8.75 24.36
CA GLN A 38 -15.59 -9.83 23.47
C GLN A 38 -14.53 -9.33 22.49
N THR A 39 -13.42 -10.06 22.37
CA THR A 39 -12.37 -9.76 21.41
C THR A 39 -12.85 -10.01 19.98
N ALA A 40 -12.44 -9.16 19.04
CA ALA A 40 -12.71 -9.36 17.63
C ALA A 40 -12.13 -10.71 17.13
N PRO A 41 -12.78 -11.40 16.18
CA PRO A 41 -12.23 -12.60 15.57
C PRO A 41 -10.90 -12.29 14.87
N LYS A 42 -10.00 -13.28 14.84
CA LYS A 42 -8.74 -13.16 14.11
C LYS A 42 -9.02 -12.99 12.60
N PRO A 43 -8.27 -12.13 11.88
CA PRO A 43 -8.34 -12.04 10.42
C PRO A 43 -8.09 -13.39 9.73
N LYS A 44 -8.73 -13.59 8.57
CA LYS A 44 -8.60 -14.84 7.77
C LYS A 44 -7.19 -15.06 7.24
N THR A 45 -6.49 -13.98 6.91
CA THR A 45 -5.11 -14.04 6.39
C THR A 45 -4.25 -12.96 7.06
N LEU A 46 -2.93 -13.06 6.90
CA LEU A 46 -2.00 -12.06 7.43
C LEU A 46 -2.23 -10.65 6.83
N LEU A 47 -2.83 -10.56 5.64
CA LEU A 47 -3.15 -9.27 5.02
C LEU A 47 -4.16 -8.45 5.82
N GLY A 48 -5.07 -9.12 6.54
CA GLY A 48 -6.08 -8.48 7.38
C GLY A 48 -5.59 -8.00 8.75
N TYR A 49 -4.31 -8.22 9.09
CA TYR A 49 -3.69 -7.57 10.24
C TYR A 49 -3.17 -6.19 9.82
N HIS A 50 -4.10 -5.24 9.70
CA HIS A 50 -3.77 -3.88 9.28
C HIS A 50 -2.77 -3.22 10.22
N ARG A 51 -1.86 -2.42 9.66
CA ARG A 51 -0.84 -1.68 10.40
C ARG A 51 -1.16 -0.18 10.34
N ILE A 52 -0.70 0.54 11.35
CA ILE A 52 -0.71 2.00 11.36
C ILE A 52 0.18 2.49 10.21
N LEU A 53 -0.33 3.36 9.36
CA LEU A 53 0.36 3.84 8.16
C LEU A 53 1.66 4.58 8.51
N SER A 54 1.60 5.65 9.30
CA SER A 54 2.80 6.37 9.77
C SER A 54 2.57 7.03 11.14
N PRO A 55 3.63 7.52 11.82
CA PRO A 55 3.49 8.34 13.01
C PRO A 55 2.60 9.58 12.82
N THR A 56 2.57 10.16 11.61
CA THR A 56 1.78 11.35 11.28
C THR A 56 0.41 11.04 10.65
N ALA A 57 0.14 9.78 10.31
CA ALA A 57 -1.14 9.32 9.75
C ALA A 57 -1.55 7.97 10.37
N SER A 58 -2.46 8.03 11.34
CA SER A 58 -2.81 6.83 12.13
C SER A 58 -3.82 5.88 11.45
N VAL A 59 -4.19 6.12 10.19
CA VAL A 59 -5.08 5.24 9.41
C VAL A 59 -4.48 3.83 9.31
N LYS A 60 -5.33 2.80 9.32
CA LYS A 60 -4.93 1.40 9.34
C LYS A 60 -5.04 0.83 7.94
N VAL A 61 -3.92 0.37 7.40
CA VAL A 61 -3.81 -0.15 6.04
C VAL A 61 -3.31 -1.58 6.05
N SER A 62 -3.70 -2.37 5.05
CA SER A 62 -3.15 -3.70 4.82
C SER A 62 -1.63 -3.60 4.58
N PRO A 63 -0.83 -4.56 5.08
CA PRO A 63 0.64 -4.52 4.96
C PRO A 63 1.16 -4.45 3.52
N LEU A 64 0.36 -4.93 2.56
CA LEU A 64 0.58 -4.77 1.12
C LEU A 64 -0.53 -3.90 0.52
N CYS A 65 -0.15 -3.07 -0.44
CA CYS A 65 -1.05 -2.21 -1.18
C CYS A 65 -1.35 -2.83 -2.56
N LEU A 66 -2.61 -2.84 -2.99
CA LEU A 66 -2.98 -3.28 -4.33
C LEU A 66 -2.73 -2.15 -5.34
N GLY A 67 -1.95 -2.42 -6.38
CA GLY A 67 -1.64 -1.46 -7.44
C GLY A 67 -2.79 -1.30 -8.44
N GLY A 68 -3.36 -0.11 -8.49
CA GLY A 68 -4.46 0.28 -9.37
C GLY A 68 -4.12 0.30 -10.86
N ILE A 69 -2.84 0.31 -11.23
CA ILE A 69 -2.43 0.20 -12.65
C ILE A 69 -2.91 -1.11 -13.30
N SER A 70 -3.14 -2.15 -12.50
CA SER A 70 -3.73 -3.43 -12.91
C SER A 70 -5.24 -3.38 -13.12
N ILE A 71 -5.90 -2.32 -12.67
CA ILE A 71 -7.35 -2.14 -12.78
C ILE A 71 -7.64 -1.35 -14.06
N GLY A 72 -8.06 -2.07 -15.10
CA GLY A 72 -8.31 -1.53 -16.43
C GLY A 72 -7.49 -2.24 -17.51
N GLN A 73 -7.82 -1.94 -18.77
CA GLN A 73 -7.24 -2.60 -19.95
C GLN A 73 -6.66 -1.62 -20.99
N SER A 74 -6.88 -0.32 -20.81
CA SER A 74 -6.48 0.72 -21.77
C SER A 74 -4.97 0.75 -22.05
N TRP A 75 -4.14 0.24 -21.13
CA TRP A 75 -2.69 0.11 -21.32
C TRP A 75 -2.20 -1.35 -21.43
N SER A 76 -3.07 -2.27 -21.84
CA SER A 76 -2.72 -3.70 -21.98
C SER A 76 -1.51 -3.96 -22.88
N VAL A 77 -1.27 -3.11 -23.89
CA VAL A 77 -0.06 -3.17 -24.74
C VAL A 77 1.24 -2.99 -23.96
N TYR A 78 1.23 -2.20 -22.88
CA TYR A 78 2.41 -1.89 -22.09
C TYR A 78 2.53 -2.78 -20.85
N PHE A 79 1.40 -3.12 -20.23
CA PHE A 79 1.36 -3.77 -18.92
C PHE A 79 0.72 -5.17 -18.93
N GLY A 80 0.40 -5.70 -20.12
CA GLY A 80 -0.26 -6.98 -20.31
C GLY A 80 -1.77 -6.89 -20.06
N LYS A 81 -2.49 -7.93 -20.49
CA LYS A 81 -3.92 -8.07 -20.21
C LYS A 81 -4.11 -8.54 -18.77
N ASN A 82 -4.99 -7.85 -18.04
CA ASN A 82 -5.37 -8.24 -16.68
C ASN A 82 -6.66 -9.07 -16.72
N GLU A 83 -6.94 -9.83 -15.66
CA GLU A 83 -8.26 -10.42 -15.44
C GLU A 83 -9.31 -9.35 -15.16
N ASP A 84 -10.55 -9.79 -14.93
CA ASP A 84 -11.65 -8.90 -14.59
C ASP A 84 -11.31 -8.03 -13.36
N PRO A 85 -11.38 -6.69 -13.47
CA PRO A 85 -11.02 -5.80 -12.39
C PRO A 85 -11.81 -6.05 -11.09
N PHE A 86 -13.08 -6.43 -11.19
CA PHE A 86 -13.93 -6.66 -10.01
C PHE A 86 -13.52 -7.96 -9.32
N ALA A 87 -13.20 -9.02 -10.08
CA ALA A 87 -12.66 -10.26 -9.53
C ALA A 87 -11.34 -10.04 -8.76
N LEU A 88 -10.43 -9.22 -9.30
CA LEU A 88 -9.18 -8.86 -8.60
C LEU A 88 -9.45 -8.11 -7.29
N LEU A 89 -10.36 -7.14 -7.32
CA LEU A 89 -10.73 -6.33 -6.15
C LEU A 89 -11.46 -7.16 -5.09
N ASP A 90 -12.39 -8.02 -5.50
CA ASP A 90 -13.12 -8.95 -4.63
C ASP A 90 -12.16 -9.93 -3.96
N ALA A 91 -11.21 -10.50 -4.71
CA ALA A 91 -10.18 -11.38 -4.16
C ALA A 91 -9.35 -10.65 -3.09
N PHE A 92 -8.87 -9.44 -3.38
CA PHE A 92 -8.06 -8.66 -2.44
C PHE A 92 -8.82 -8.32 -1.15
N PHE A 93 -10.07 -7.86 -1.29
CA PHE A 93 -10.96 -7.57 -0.18
C PHE A 93 -11.25 -8.82 0.67
N SER A 94 -11.49 -9.97 0.02
CA SER A 94 -11.79 -11.24 0.72
C SER A 94 -10.64 -11.75 1.60
N LEU A 95 -9.40 -11.40 1.25
CA LEU A 95 -8.20 -11.71 2.02
C LEU A 95 -8.00 -10.75 3.22
N GLY A 96 -8.81 -9.69 3.33
CA GLY A 96 -8.69 -8.63 4.32
C GLY A 96 -7.84 -7.45 3.85
N GLY A 97 -7.53 -7.34 2.55
CA GLY A 97 -6.88 -6.17 1.97
C GLY A 97 -7.81 -4.96 1.99
N ASN A 98 -7.28 -3.79 2.37
CA ASN A 98 -8.06 -2.55 2.39
C ASN A 98 -7.35 -1.35 1.75
N PHE A 99 -6.09 -1.48 1.32
CA PHE A 99 -5.32 -0.36 0.79
C PHE A 99 -5.09 -0.50 -0.72
N ILE A 100 -5.64 0.44 -1.50
CA ILE A 100 -5.53 0.47 -2.96
C ILE A 100 -4.88 1.80 -3.38
N ASP A 101 -3.84 1.72 -4.21
CA ASP A 101 -3.15 2.88 -4.78
C ASP A 101 -3.44 2.99 -6.29
N THR A 102 -4.13 4.05 -6.71
CA THR A 102 -4.41 4.34 -8.12
C THR A 102 -3.87 5.72 -8.52
N SER A 103 -4.22 6.23 -9.69
CA SER A 103 -3.86 7.57 -10.16
C SER A 103 -4.87 8.05 -11.19
N ASN A 104 -5.05 9.38 -11.24
CA ASN A 104 -5.86 10.04 -12.26
C ASN A 104 -5.52 9.63 -13.70
N VAL A 105 -4.28 9.25 -13.99
CA VAL A 105 -3.80 8.91 -15.34
C VAL A 105 -3.90 7.41 -15.67
N TYR A 106 -4.00 6.52 -14.67
CA TYR A 106 -3.88 5.07 -14.88
C TYR A 106 -4.98 4.52 -15.79
N ASN A 107 -4.54 3.74 -16.80
CA ASN A 107 -5.42 3.18 -17.84
C ASN A 107 -6.32 4.25 -18.48
N SER A 108 -5.78 5.44 -18.78
CA SER A 108 -6.56 6.53 -19.36
C SER A 108 -7.80 6.86 -18.53
N GLU A 109 -7.61 6.96 -17.21
CA GLU A 109 -8.64 7.23 -16.18
C GLU A 109 -9.54 6.04 -15.80
N ASP A 110 -9.42 4.87 -16.45
CA ASP A 110 -10.30 3.72 -16.16
C ASP A 110 -10.12 3.18 -14.74
N SER A 111 -8.90 3.23 -14.20
CA SER A 111 -8.60 2.63 -12.90
C SER A 111 -9.45 3.23 -11.78
N GLU A 112 -9.47 4.56 -11.65
CA GLU A 112 -10.30 5.26 -10.67
C GLU A 112 -11.79 4.98 -10.88
N ARG A 113 -12.25 4.96 -12.15
CA ARG A 113 -13.64 4.73 -12.49
C ARG A 113 -14.11 3.33 -12.07
N LEU A 114 -13.31 2.31 -12.38
CA LEU A 114 -13.62 0.91 -12.07
C LEU A 114 -13.57 0.64 -10.56
N ILE A 115 -12.61 1.23 -9.83
CA ILE A 115 -12.54 1.14 -8.36
C ILE A 115 -13.78 1.80 -7.75
N GLY A 116 -14.18 2.99 -8.23
CA GLY A 116 -15.38 3.68 -7.76
C GLY A 116 -16.67 2.89 -8.00
N GLU A 117 -16.82 2.33 -9.21
CA GLU A 117 -17.94 1.44 -9.57
C GLU A 117 -18.02 0.20 -8.66
N TRP A 118 -16.88 -0.42 -8.40
CA TRP A 118 -16.79 -1.58 -7.50
C TRP A 118 -17.17 -1.21 -6.07
N MET A 119 -16.62 -0.12 -5.51
CA MET A 119 -16.93 0.30 -4.13
C MET A 119 -18.40 0.65 -3.93
N GLU A 120 -19.01 1.35 -4.88
CA GLU A 120 -20.44 1.69 -4.85
C GLU A 120 -21.30 0.42 -4.88
N LYS A 121 -20.98 -0.53 -5.78
CA LYS A 121 -21.69 -1.81 -5.88
C LYS A 121 -21.58 -2.66 -4.61
N CYS A 122 -20.40 -2.68 -3.99
CA CYS A 122 -20.14 -3.47 -2.79
C CYS A 122 -20.56 -2.78 -1.48
N GLY A 123 -20.81 -1.46 -1.51
CA GLY A 123 -21.15 -0.68 -0.32
C GLY A 123 -20.02 -0.67 0.73
N ASN A 124 -18.76 -0.72 0.29
CA ASN A 124 -17.60 -0.94 1.16
C ASN A 124 -16.64 0.26 1.23
N ARG A 125 -16.99 1.43 0.67
CA ARG A 125 -16.12 2.61 0.61
C ARG A 125 -15.44 2.94 1.94
N ASP A 126 -16.18 2.93 3.04
CA ASP A 126 -15.67 3.29 4.39
C ASP A 126 -14.75 2.24 5.01
N GLN A 127 -14.73 1.03 4.44
CA GLN A 127 -13.80 -0.04 4.85
C GLN A 127 -12.46 0.06 4.11
N MET A 128 -12.41 0.83 3.02
CA MET A 128 -11.26 0.93 2.13
C MET A 128 -10.47 2.22 2.38
N VAL A 129 -9.15 2.12 2.23
CA VAL A 129 -8.22 3.25 2.17
C VAL A 129 -7.82 3.42 0.71
N ILE A 130 -8.30 4.48 0.08
CA ILE A 130 -8.06 4.76 -1.34
C ILE A 130 -7.04 5.87 -1.50
N ALA A 131 -5.91 5.51 -2.10
CA ALA A 131 -4.88 6.44 -2.54
C ALA A 131 -5.07 6.79 -4.02
N THR A 132 -4.98 8.07 -4.36
CA THR A 132 -4.84 8.51 -5.77
C THR A 132 -3.83 9.64 -5.87
N LYS A 133 -3.57 10.11 -7.10
CA LYS A 133 -2.51 11.07 -7.41
C LYS A 133 -3.01 12.15 -8.35
N TYR A 134 -2.51 13.36 -8.17
CA TYR A 134 -2.62 14.46 -9.12
C TYR A 134 -1.24 14.89 -9.61
N SER A 135 -1.19 15.78 -10.60
CA SER A 135 -0.01 16.35 -11.28
C SER A 135 0.41 15.69 -12.58
N ALA A 136 0.13 14.40 -12.78
CA ALA A 136 0.31 13.78 -14.08
C ALA A 136 -0.76 14.28 -15.07
N GLY A 137 -0.37 14.47 -16.34
CA GLY A 137 -1.23 14.93 -17.43
C GLY A 137 -2.34 13.95 -17.82
N TYR A 138 -3.36 13.80 -16.98
CA TYR A 138 -4.37 12.75 -17.11
C TYR A 138 -5.29 12.87 -18.34
N GLN A 139 -5.39 14.06 -18.95
CA GLN A 139 -6.12 14.29 -20.20
C GLN A 139 -5.27 14.09 -21.46
N ALA A 140 -4.00 13.67 -21.35
CA ALA A 140 -3.07 13.55 -22.48
C ALA A 140 -3.54 12.60 -23.59
N TYR A 141 -4.35 11.58 -23.26
CA TYR A 141 -4.90 10.66 -24.26
C TYR A 141 -6.07 11.25 -25.08
N LYS A 142 -6.58 12.43 -24.70
CA LYS A 142 -7.68 13.16 -25.36
C LYS A 142 -7.20 14.40 -26.10
N ARG A 143 -5.94 14.46 -26.54
CA ARG A 143 -5.33 15.64 -27.21
C ARG A 143 -6.14 16.18 -28.37
N ASP A 144 -6.77 15.33 -29.14
CA ASP A 144 -7.58 15.75 -30.30
C ASP A 144 -8.94 16.34 -29.90
N GLN A 145 -9.44 16.02 -28.70
CA GLN A 145 -10.75 16.45 -28.20
C GLN A 145 -10.64 17.63 -27.22
N VAL A 146 -9.52 17.72 -26.51
CA VAL A 146 -9.24 18.74 -25.48
C VAL A 146 -7.96 19.47 -25.90
N PRO A 147 -8.06 20.56 -26.69
CA PRO A 147 -6.88 21.18 -27.32
C PRO A 147 -6.00 21.94 -26.31
N MET A 148 -6.57 22.50 -25.24
CA MET A 148 -5.83 23.30 -24.25
C MET A 148 -5.50 22.46 -23.02
N GLN A 149 -4.35 21.79 -23.01
CA GLN A 149 -4.01 20.81 -21.97
C GLN A 149 -3.04 21.27 -20.88
N SER A 150 -2.47 22.47 -21.00
CA SER A 150 -1.41 22.97 -20.12
C SER A 150 -1.76 22.92 -18.62
N ASN A 151 -3.05 23.02 -18.29
CA ASN A 151 -3.54 23.04 -16.91
C ASN A 151 -4.16 21.72 -16.42
N PHE A 152 -3.99 20.61 -17.15
CA PHE A 152 -4.32 19.26 -16.67
C PHE A 152 -3.09 18.49 -16.16
N THR A 153 -1.95 19.18 -15.99
CA THR A 153 -0.67 18.62 -15.56
C THR A 153 0.06 19.63 -14.65
N GLY A 154 1.06 19.16 -13.90
CA GLY A 154 1.87 19.98 -13.00
C GLY A 154 1.26 20.14 -11.61
N ASN A 155 1.99 20.78 -10.71
CA ASN A 155 1.65 20.88 -9.29
C ASN A 155 0.82 22.12 -8.94
N SER A 156 0.54 22.99 -9.91
CA SER A 156 -0.20 24.25 -9.70
C SER A 156 -1.59 24.04 -9.10
N ALA A 157 -2.09 25.06 -8.41
CA ALA A 157 -3.42 25.04 -7.79
C ALA A 157 -4.54 24.74 -8.80
N LYS A 158 -4.40 25.20 -10.05
CA LYS A 158 -5.38 24.93 -11.13
C LYS A 158 -5.42 23.45 -11.51
N SER A 159 -4.26 22.85 -11.75
CA SER A 159 -4.11 21.41 -12.06
C SER A 159 -4.65 20.56 -10.92
N MET A 160 -4.26 20.89 -9.68
CA MET A 160 -4.71 20.23 -8.46
C MET A 160 -6.23 20.25 -8.33
N HIS A 161 -6.86 21.43 -8.40
CA HIS A 161 -8.30 21.57 -8.24
C HIS A 161 -9.10 20.74 -9.26
N VAL A 162 -8.72 20.84 -10.54
CA VAL A 162 -9.43 20.14 -11.61
C VAL A 162 -9.24 18.63 -11.50
N SER A 163 -8.01 18.18 -11.22
CA SER A 163 -7.71 16.75 -11.07
C SER A 163 -8.47 16.14 -9.90
N VAL A 164 -8.46 16.76 -8.72
CA VAL A 164 -9.11 16.20 -7.52
C VAL A 164 -10.62 16.13 -7.68
N ARG A 165 -11.24 17.17 -8.24
CA ARG A 165 -12.68 17.15 -8.57
C ARG A 165 -13.03 15.96 -9.47
N ASP A 166 -12.24 15.72 -10.50
CA ASP A 166 -12.52 14.65 -11.47
C ASP A 166 -12.23 13.26 -10.89
N SER A 167 -11.17 13.11 -10.08
CA SER A 167 -10.87 11.89 -9.33
C SER A 167 -12.00 11.52 -8.36
N LEU A 168 -12.52 12.46 -7.57
CA LEU A 168 -13.66 12.21 -6.67
C LEU A 168 -14.90 11.71 -7.44
N LYS A 169 -15.19 12.33 -8.58
CA LYS A 169 -16.30 11.90 -9.46
C LYS A 169 -16.11 10.49 -9.99
N LYS A 170 -14.89 10.14 -10.44
CA LYS A 170 -14.57 8.80 -10.96
C LYS A 170 -14.62 7.74 -9.86
N LEU A 171 -14.06 8.05 -8.69
CA LEU A 171 -14.06 7.19 -7.51
C LEU A 171 -15.43 7.07 -6.83
N ARG A 172 -16.44 7.85 -7.26
CA ARG A 172 -17.81 7.85 -6.73
C ARG A 172 -17.85 8.04 -5.21
N THR A 173 -17.04 8.99 -4.73
CA THR A 173 -16.85 9.29 -3.30
C THR A 173 -16.69 10.79 -3.09
N ASP A 174 -16.94 11.27 -1.88
CA ASP A 174 -16.79 12.66 -1.47
C ASP A 174 -15.42 12.96 -0.83
N TYR A 175 -14.69 11.92 -0.38
CA TYR A 175 -13.32 12.04 0.13
C TYR A 175 -12.32 11.05 -0.50
N ILE A 176 -11.06 11.45 -0.55
CA ILE A 176 -9.88 10.63 -0.83
C ILE A 176 -9.12 10.41 0.48
N ASP A 177 -8.73 9.18 0.80
CA ASP A 177 -7.97 8.91 2.02
C ASP A 177 -6.56 9.49 1.92
N LEU A 178 -5.85 9.21 0.83
CA LEU A 178 -4.48 9.65 0.62
C LEU A 178 -4.29 10.25 -0.76
N LEU A 179 -3.98 11.55 -0.85
CA LEU A 179 -3.66 12.20 -2.11
C LEU A 179 -2.15 12.37 -2.25
N TYR A 180 -1.56 11.77 -3.30
CA TYR A 180 -0.19 12.02 -3.68
C TYR A 180 -0.07 13.20 -4.65
N LEU A 181 0.91 14.07 -4.40
CA LEU A 181 1.57 14.79 -5.48
C LEU A 181 2.41 13.76 -6.27
N HIS A 182 2.05 13.50 -7.54
CA HIS A 182 2.61 12.35 -8.30
C HIS A 182 4.08 12.56 -8.65
N TRP A 183 4.44 13.68 -9.27
CA TRP A 183 5.82 14.08 -9.54
C TRP A 183 6.00 15.58 -9.33
N TRP A 184 7.18 15.98 -8.85
CA TRP A 184 7.55 17.39 -8.66
C TRP A 184 7.90 18.07 -9.99
N ASP A 185 7.30 19.22 -10.26
CA ASP A 185 7.37 19.89 -11.57
C ASP A 185 8.44 20.99 -11.68
N PHE A 186 9.05 21.39 -10.56
CA PHE A 186 10.00 22.52 -10.45
C PHE A 186 9.49 23.89 -10.94
N ALA A 187 8.21 24.00 -11.31
CA ALA A 187 7.57 25.23 -11.75
C ALA A 187 6.72 25.85 -10.64
N THR A 188 6.06 25.02 -9.84
CA THR A 188 5.18 25.45 -8.76
C THR A 188 5.97 25.58 -7.45
N SER A 189 5.73 26.64 -6.70
CA SER A 189 6.39 26.85 -5.41
C SER A 189 5.88 25.88 -4.34
N VAL A 190 6.70 25.65 -3.31
CA VAL A 190 6.31 24.85 -2.14
C VAL A 190 5.11 25.49 -1.43
N GLU A 191 5.10 26.81 -1.35
CA GLU A 191 4.08 27.60 -0.69
C GLU A 191 2.72 27.42 -1.38
N GLU A 192 2.67 27.47 -2.72
CA GLU A 192 1.44 27.24 -3.49
C GLU A 192 0.96 25.79 -3.32
N VAL A 193 1.86 24.81 -3.47
CA VAL A 193 1.53 23.39 -3.33
C VAL A 193 0.95 23.08 -1.95
N MET A 194 1.67 23.44 -0.88
CA MET A 194 1.26 23.08 0.48
C MET A 194 0.00 23.82 0.93
N THR A 195 -0.18 25.08 0.51
CA THR A 195 -1.41 25.83 0.78
C THR A 195 -2.60 25.21 0.06
N GLY A 196 -2.45 24.85 -1.22
CA GLY A 196 -3.49 24.19 -2.01
C GLY A 196 -3.90 22.83 -1.45
N LEU A 197 -2.91 21.99 -1.11
CA LEU A 197 -3.16 20.68 -0.52
C LEU A 197 -3.84 20.79 0.85
N HIS A 198 -3.41 21.72 1.69
CA HIS A 198 -4.04 21.97 2.97
C HIS A 198 -5.50 22.43 2.81
N ALA A 199 -5.80 23.27 1.81
CA ALA A 199 -7.18 23.67 1.53
C ALA A 199 -8.10 22.48 1.20
N LEU A 200 -7.61 21.48 0.46
CA LEU A 200 -8.35 20.24 0.20
C LEU A 200 -8.61 19.42 1.47
N VAL A 201 -7.64 19.40 2.40
CA VAL A 201 -7.78 18.75 3.70
C VAL A 201 -8.81 19.47 4.56
N MET A 202 -8.75 20.80 4.62
CA MET A 202 -9.73 21.61 5.34
C MET A 202 -11.15 21.48 4.77
N ALA A 203 -11.26 21.30 3.46
CA ALA A 203 -12.51 21.01 2.77
C ALA A 203 -12.99 19.54 2.93
N ARG A 204 -12.21 18.68 3.62
CA ARG A 204 -12.47 17.25 3.81
C ARG A 204 -12.59 16.43 2.52
N GLN A 205 -12.07 16.96 1.41
CA GLN A 205 -11.97 16.25 0.15
C GLN A 205 -10.80 15.25 0.16
N VAL A 206 -9.82 15.49 1.02
CA VAL A 206 -8.63 14.66 1.22
C VAL A 206 -8.38 14.51 2.71
N LEU A 207 -8.03 13.31 3.19
CA LEU A 207 -7.74 13.09 4.62
C LEU A 207 -6.24 13.19 4.94
N TYR A 208 -5.40 12.58 4.11
CA TYR A 208 -3.95 12.52 4.28
C TYR A 208 -3.22 12.92 3.00
N LEU A 209 -2.02 13.47 3.17
CA LEU A 209 -1.17 13.92 2.06
C LEU A 209 0.03 12.99 1.89
N GLY A 210 0.32 12.66 0.65
CA GLY A 210 1.53 11.96 0.25
C GLY A 210 2.26 12.70 -0.87
N VAL A 211 3.49 12.29 -1.11
CA VAL A 211 4.32 12.80 -2.20
C VAL A 211 4.99 11.62 -2.91
N SER A 212 5.18 11.71 -4.22
CA SER A 212 5.81 10.66 -5.01
C SER A 212 6.95 11.22 -5.86
N ASP A 213 7.99 10.40 -6.03
CA ASP A 213 9.20 10.67 -6.84
C ASP A 213 9.70 12.12 -6.78
N THR A 214 9.77 12.66 -5.56
CA THR A 214 10.13 14.06 -5.27
C THR A 214 11.46 14.10 -4.51
N PRO A 215 12.42 14.97 -4.88
CA PRO A 215 13.71 15.03 -4.20
C PRO A 215 13.57 15.24 -2.68
N ALA A 216 14.41 14.56 -1.89
CA ALA A 216 14.36 14.61 -0.42
C ALA A 216 14.35 16.04 0.13
N TRP A 217 15.22 16.91 -0.39
CA TRP A 217 15.33 18.30 0.05
C TRP A 217 14.05 19.12 -0.20
N VAL A 218 13.28 18.79 -1.25
CA VAL A 218 11.98 19.42 -1.52
C VAL A 218 10.95 18.96 -0.50
N VAL A 219 10.92 17.66 -0.19
CA VAL A 219 9.99 17.10 0.81
C VAL A 219 10.24 17.71 2.19
N VAL A 220 11.51 17.78 2.61
CA VAL A 220 11.89 18.42 3.88
C VAL A 220 11.50 19.90 3.89
N LYS A 221 11.76 20.63 2.79
CA LYS A 221 11.33 22.03 2.65
C LYS A 221 9.81 22.18 2.79
N ALA A 222 9.03 21.31 2.13
CA ALA A 222 7.58 21.33 2.15
C ALA A 222 6.99 21.01 3.53
N ASN A 223 7.47 19.95 4.17
CA ASN A 223 7.04 19.58 5.51
C ASN A 223 7.47 20.62 6.57
N SER A 224 8.65 21.23 6.41
CA SER A 224 9.08 22.34 7.27
C SER A 224 8.17 23.56 7.13
N PHE A 225 7.87 23.97 5.88
CA PHE A 225 6.93 25.05 5.61
C PHE A 225 5.56 24.77 6.22
N ALA A 226 5.02 23.56 6.04
CA ALA A 226 3.72 23.18 6.57
C ALA A 226 3.67 23.28 8.10
N ARG A 227 4.66 22.73 8.81
CA ARG A 227 4.74 22.82 10.28
C ARG A 227 4.82 24.26 10.78
N GLN A 228 5.61 25.10 10.12
CA GLN A 228 5.79 26.51 10.51
C GLN A 228 4.53 27.36 10.32
N HIS A 229 3.65 26.96 9.39
CA HIS A 229 2.45 27.73 9.03
C HIS A 229 1.15 27.04 9.47
N GLY A 230 1.22 25.98 10.28
CA GLY A 230 0.05 25.25 10.75
C GLY A 230 -0.71 24.51 9.64
N LEU A 231 -0.05 24.17 8.54
CA LEU A 231 -0.62 23.42 7.43
C LEU A 231 -0.41 21.91 7.62
N THR A 232 -1.15 21.12 6.86
CA THR A 232 -1.02 19.65 6.85
C THR A 232 0.28 19.23 6.15
N PRO A 233 1.20 18.48 6.80
CA PRO A 233 2.41 17.97 6.16
C PRO A 233 2.14 16.70 5.34
N PHE A 234 3.10 16.32 4.50
CA PHE A 234 3.13 14.99 3.90
C PHE A 234 3.40 13.93 4.97
N SER A 235 2.62 12.84 4.92
CA SER A 235 2.73 11.70 5.84
C SER A 235 3.26 10.44 5.17
N VAL A 236 3.37 10.45 3.84
CA VAL A 236 3.68 9.27 3.03
C VAL A 236 4.56 9.66 1.85
N TYR A 237 5.58 8.86 1.58
CA TYR A 237 6.40 8.95 0.38
C TYR A 237 6.21 7.70 -0.48
N GLN A 238 5.87 7.88 -1.75
CA GLN A 238 5.83 6.80 -2.75
C GLN A 238 7.04 6.91 -3.69
N GLY A 239 7.73 5.80 -3.97
CA GLY A 239 8.90 5.84 -4.84
C GLY A 239 9.35 4.47 -5.35
N ARG A 240 10.24 4.48 -6.34
CA ARG A 240 10.78 3.26 -6.95
C ARG A 240 11.76 2.57 -6.01
N TRP A 241 11.41 1.40 -5.51
CA TRP A 241 12.33 0.63 -4.69
C TRP A 241 12.03 -0.86 -4.71
N ASN A 242 13.09 -1.64 -4.90
CA ASN A 242 13.12 -3.09 -4.79
C ASN A 242 14.58 -3.55 -4.54
N ALA A 243 14.78 -4.84 -4.30
CA ALA A 243 16.11 -5.40 -4.01
C ALA A 243 17.17 -5.13 -5.11
N ALA A 244 16.77 -4.89 -6.37
CA ALA A 244 17.66 -4.59 -7.49
C ALA A 244 17.70 -3.10 -7.89
N TYR A 245 16.93 -2.25 -7.22
CA TYR A 245 16.86 -0.80 -7.47
C TYR A 245 16.74 -0.07 -6.15
N ARG A 246 17.88 0.37 -5.61
CA ARG A 246 18.06 0.77 -4.21
C ARG A 246 18.33 2.26 -3.99
N ASP A 247 18.19 3.09 -5.02
CA ASP A 247 18.51 4.54 -4.98
C ASP A 247 17.82 5.29 -3.82
N MET A 248 16.59 4.89 -3.46
CA MET A 248 15.86 5.49 -2.34
C MET A 248 16.61 5.37 -1.00
N GLU A 249 17.49 4.38 -0.84
CA GLU A 249 18.25 4.14 0.39
C GLU A 249 19.28 5.23 0.68
N ALA A 250 19.71 6.00 -0.34
CA ALA A 250 20.71 7.06 -0.16
C ALA A 250 20.17 8.23 0.67
N GLU A 251 18.95 8.70 0.36
CA GLU A 251 18.43 9.96 0.91
C GLU A 251 16.93 9.89 1.26
N ILE A 252 16.13 9.18 0.46
CA ILE A 252 14.68 9.19 0.59
C ILE A 252 14.21 8.41 1.83
N ILE A 253 14.74 7.21 2.05
CA ILE A 253 14.37 6.39 3.21
C ILE A 253 14.83 7.04 4.52
N PRO A 254 16.10 7.50 4.65
CA PRO A 254 16.51 8.29 5.82
C PRO A 254 15.63 9.52 6.05
N MET A 255 15.25 10.24 4.98
CA MET A 255 14.33 11.38 5.07
C MET A 255 12.94 10.96 5.57
N CYS A 256 12.40 9.83 5.09
CA CYS A 256 11.10 9.34 5.55
C CYS A 256 11.12 8.97 7.04
N GLU A 257 12.19 8.32 7.50
CA GLU A 257 12.38 7.97 8.91
C GLU A 257 12.44 9.23 9.79
N ASP A 258 13.20 10.24 9.36
CA ASP A 258 13.32 11.52 10.07
C ASP A 258 12.00 12.32 10.09
N GLN A 259 11.30 12.38 8.95
CA GLN A 259 10.05 13.13 8.82
C GLN A 259 8.82 12.37 9.36
N GLY A 260 8.98 11.14 9.86
CA GLY A 260 7.89 10.31 10.37
C GLY A 260 6.90 9.88 9.28
N MET A 261 7.39 9.60 8.08
CA MET A 261 6.60 9.27 6.90
C MET A 261 6.60 7.77 6.60
N ALA A 262 5.48 7.24 6.08
CA ALA A 262 5.43 5.90 5.52
C ALA A 262 6.13 5.84 4.16
N ILE A 263 6.68 4.67 3.83
CA ILE A 263 7.34 4.41 2.55
C ILE A 263 6.47 3.44 1.75
N ILE A 264 6.10 3.82 0.54
CA ILE A 264 5.22 3.06 -0.35
C ILE A 264 5.99 2.72 -1.63
N PRO A 265 6.73 1.60 -1.67
CA PRO A 265 7.50 1.20 -2.83
C PRO A 265 6.58 0.89 -4.02
N TRP A 266 6.77 1.59 -5.14
CA TRP A 266 6.29 1.14 -6.45
C TRP A 266 7.38 0.32 -7.15
N ALA A 267 6.96 -0.54 -8.09
CA ALA A 267 7.83 -1.54 -8.72
C ALA A 267 8.57 -2.45 -7.71
N ALA A 268 7.90 -2.82 -6.61
CA ALA A 268 8.44 -3.67 -5.56
C ALA A 268 8.97 -5.03 -6.07
N LEU A 269 8.41 -5.54 -7.17
CA LEU A 269 8.83 -6.77 -7.86
C LEU A 269 9.62 -6.50 -9.16
N GLY A 270 10.23 -5.32 -9.29
CA GLY A 270 11.00 -4.93 -10.47
C GLY A 270 10.18 -4.81 -11.76
N GLY A 271 8.86 -4.63 -11.67
CA GLY A 271 7.97 -4.67 -12.84
C GLY A 271 7.85 -6.06 -13.47
N GLY A 272 7.99 -7.11 -12.65
CA GLY A 272 7.94 -8.51 -13.07
C GLY A 272 9.29 -9.07 -13.52
N GLN A 273 10.40 -8.40 -13.19
CA GLN A 273 11.75 -8.86 -13.55
C GLN A 273 12.42 -9.73 -12.48
N LEU A 274 11.96 -9.63 -11.22
CA LEU A 274 12.42 -10.48 -10.13
C LEU A 274 11.73 -11.86 -10.20
N LEU A 275 12.29 -12.73 -11.03
CA LEU A 275 11.76 -14.05 -11.40
C LEU A 275 12.83 -15.12 -11.20
N SER A 276 12.39 -16.34 -10.85
CA SER A 276 13.28 -17.51 -10.86
C SER A 276 13.85 -17.79 -12.26
N ALA A 277 14.96 -18.51 -12.33
CA ALA A 277 15.55 -18.92 -13.61
C ALA A 277 14.55 -19.69 -14.50
N GLU A 278 13.71 -20.53 -13.87
CA GLU A 278 12.66 -21.29 -14.58
C GLU A 278 11.55 -20.38 -15.11
N GLN A 279 11.03 -19.47 -14.27
CA GLN A 279 10.02 -18.49 -14.69
C GLN A 279 10.52 -17.61 -15.83
N ARG A 280 11.81 -17.23 -15.82
CA ARG A 280 12.41 -16.44 -16.88
C ARG A 280 12.45 -17.20 -18.21
N LYS A 281 12.88 -18.46 -18.21
CA LYS A 281 12.87 -19.33 -19.40
C LYS A 281 11.46 -19.52 -19.97
N GLN A 282 10.45 -19.62 -19.11
CA GLN A 282 9.05 -19.71 -19.54
C GLN A 282 8.59 -18.41 -20.19
N ARG A 283 8.92 -17.27 -19.60
CA ARG A 283 8.60 -15.94 -20.13
C ARG A 283 9.25 -15.65 -21.48
N GLU A 284 10.48 -16.11 -21.71
CA GLU A 284 11.17 -15.96 -23.00
C GLU A 284 10.48 -16.72 -24.15
N LYS A 285 9.74 -17.80 -23.82
CA LYS A 285 8.97 -18.58 -24.81
C LYS A 285 7.59 -18.00 -25.09
N ASP A 286 7.11 -17.11 -24.22
CA ASP A 286 5.81 -16.47 -24.34
C ASP A 286 5.95 -15.13 -25.09
N LEU A 287 5.46 -15.11 -26.33
CA LEU A 287 5.50 -13.92 -27.19
C LEU A 287 4.59 -12.79 -26.69
N ASP A 288 3.58 -13.14 -25.88
CA ASP A 288 2.63 -12.19 -25.29
C ASP A 288 3.04 -11.77 -23.87
N ALA A 289 4.20 -12.25 -23.39
CA ALA A 289 4.72 -11.88 -22.09
C ALA A 289 4.91 -10.35 -21.97
N ARG A 290 4.48 -9.81 -20.83
CA ARG A 290 4.67 -8.40 -20.49
C ARG A 290 6.15 -8.03 -20.59
N LYS A 291 6.47 -6.88 -21.19
CA LYS A 291 7.86 -6.41 -21.34
C LYS A 291 8.43 -5.73 -20.08
N GLY A 292 7.57 -5.29 -19.15
CA GLY A 292 7.96 -4.71 -17.86
C GLY A 292 8.85 -3.48 -18.04
N TYR A 293 9.80 -3.25 -17.14
CA TYR A 293 10.79 -2.16 -17.25
C TYR A 293 12.04 -2.52 -18.07
N GLY A 294 12.02 -3.63 -18.82
CA GLY A 294 13.23 -4.25 -19.37
C GLY A 294 14.03 -5.00 -18.30
N LEU A 295 14.67 -6.11 -18.70
CA LEU A 295 15.53 -6.90 -17.82
C LEU A 295 16.93 -6.30 -17.78
N ARG A 296 17.47 -6.04 -16.59
CA ARG A 296 18.86 -5.62 -16.39
C ARG A 296 19.67 -6.74 -15.77
N GLU A 297 21.00 -6.68 -15.92
CA GLU A 297 21.91 -7.63 -15.28
C GLU A 297 21.74 -7.66 -13.75
N ALA A 298 21.56 -6.48 -13.13
CA ALA A 298 21.26 -6.36 -11.70
C ALA A 298 20.00 -7.12 -11.28
N ASP A 299 18.95 -7.12 -12.12
CA ASP A 299 17.71 -7.85 -11.82
C ASP A 299 17.97 -9.37 -11.85
N VAL A 300 18.87 -9.85 -12.72
CA VAL A 300 19.28 -11.26 -12.79
C VAL A 300 20.03 -11.67 -11.54
N GLN A 301 21.09 -10.94 -11.19
CA GLN A 301 21.96 -11.25 -10.05
C GLN A 301 21.17 -11.28 -8.73
N VAL A 302 20.29 -10.29 -8.53
CA VAL A 302 19.41 -10.24 -7.36
C VAL A 302 18.39 -11.38 -7.38
N SER A 303 17.79 -11.69 -8.53
CA SER A 303 16.85 -12.82 -8.63
C SER A 303 17.50 -14.14 -8.23
N GLU A 304 18.76 -14.38 -8.60
CA GLU A 304 19.49 -15.60 -8.21
C GLU A 304 19.73 -15.67 -6.70
N ALA A 305 20.04 -14.53 -6.05
CA ALA A 305 20.15 -14.47 -4.60
C ALA A 305 18.81 -14.75 -3.91
N LEU A 306 17.74 -14.13 -4.41
CA LEU A 306 16.37 -14.33 -3.90
C LEU A 306 15.90 -15.78 -4.10
N GLU A 307 16.21 -16.41 -5.23
CA GLU A 307 15.83 -17.79 -5.54
C GLU A 307 16.50 -18.81 -4.61
N LYS A 308 17.78 -18.59 -4.25
CA LYS A 308 18.46 -19.43 -3.24
C LYS A 308 17.75 -19.40 -1.89
N ILE A 309 17.34 -18.21 -1.44
CA ILE A 309 16.61 -18.03 -0.18
C ILE A 309 15.20 -18.64 -0.30
N ALA A 310 14.50 -18.39 -1.42
CA ALA A 310 13.17 -18.91 -1.67
C ALA A 310 13.12 -20.45 -1.62
N ASN A 311 14.13 -21.12 -2.21
CA ASN A 311 14.25 -22.58 -2.17
C ASN A 311 14.49 -23.12 -0.74
N ARG A 312 15.22 -22.38 0.10
CA ARG A 312 15.46 -22.75 1.50
C ARG A 312 14.21 -22.60 2.36
N GLU A 313 13.45 -21.53 2.13
CA GLU A 313 12.24 -21.17 2.89
C GLU A 313 10.95 -21.79 2.33
N ASP A 314 11.04 -22.67 1.32
CA ASP A 314 9.91 -23.29 0.61
C ASP A 314 8.83 -22.26 0.20
N THR A 315 9.28 -21.20 -0.47
CA THR A 315 8.41 -20.09 -0.90
C THR A 315 8.80 -19.56 -2.29
N THR A 316 8.17 -18.47 -2.73
CA THR A 316 8.41 -17.89 -4.06
C THR A 316 9.44 -16.76 -4.01
N VAL A 317 10.15 -16.55 -5.13
CA VAL A 317 11.05 -15.40 -5.32
C VAL A 317 10.34 -14.08 -5.02
N GLN A 318 9.08 -13.96 -5.43
CA GLN A 318 8.24 -12.79 -5.20
C GLN A 318 7.92 -12.59 -3.72
N ALA A 319 7.68 -13.67 -2.96
CA ALA A 319 7.47 -13.58 -1.52
C ALA A 319 8.74 -13.09 -0.79
N ILE A 320 9.91 -13.62 -1.14
CA ILE A 320 11.20 -13.16 -0.59
C ILE A 320 11.46 -11.68 -0.97
N ALA A 321 11.22 -11.29 -2.23
CA ALA A 321 11.44 -9.92 -2.70
C ALA A 321 10.58 -8.88 -1.96
N LEU A 322 9.32 -9.21 -1.68
CA LEU A 322 8.44 -8.36 -0.88
C LEU A 322 8.82 -8.38 0.60
N ALA A 323 9.17 -9.55 1.14
CA ALA A 323 9.63 -9.69 2.51
C ALA A 323 10.89 -8.85 2.78
N TYR A 324 11.83 -8.82 1.84
CA TYR A 324 13.02 -7.98 1.89
C TYR A 324 12.67 -6.54 2.24
N LEU A 325 11.72 -5.93 1.52
CA LEU A 325 11.32 -4.53 1.75
C LEU A 325 10.77 -4.29 3.16
N PHE A 326 10.04 -5.25 3.72
CA PHE A 326 9.53 -5.14 5.09
C PHE A 326 10.61 -5.13 6.16
N HIS A 327 11.77 -5.75 5.88
CA HIS A 327 12.90 -5.83 6.81
C HIS A 327 13.82 -4.60 6.75
N GLN A 328 13.53 -3.62 5.90
CA GLN A 328 14.39 -2.46 5.70
C GLN A 328 14.01 -1.26 6.58
N SER A 329 12.73 -1.03 6.85
CA SER A 329 12.26 0.12 7.65
C SER A 329 10.87 -0.13 8.29
N PRO A 330 10.48 0.53 9.40
CA PRO A 330 9.26 0.20 10.16
C PRO A 330 7.94 0.43 9.44
N TYR A 331 7.86 1.42 8.54
CA TYR A 331 6.60 1.88 7.91
C TYR A 331 6.59 1.65 6.39
N VAL A 332 7.02 0.46 5.95
CA VAL A 332 7.03 0.07 4.53
C VAL A 332 5.76 -0.71 4.13
N PHE A 333 5.12 -0.28 3.04
CA PHE A 333 3.92 -0.91 2.46
C PHE A 333 4.03 -1.02 0.93
N PRO A 334 4.64 -2.10 0.41
CA PRO A 334 4.86 -2.29 -1.03
C PRO A 334 3.56 -2.31 -1.84
N ILE A 335 3.56 -1.61 -2.98
CA ILE A 335 2.52 -1.74 -3.99
C ILE A 335 2.79 -2.98 -4.84
N VAL A 336 1.80 -3.86 -4.89
CA VAL A 336 1.83 -5.08 -5.71
C VAL A 336 0.89 -4.90 -6.89
N GLY A 337 1.46 -4.86 -8.09
CA GLY A 337 0.70 -5.00 -9.33
C GLY A 337 0.41 -6.47 -9.60
N VAL A 338 -0.85 -6.78 -9.90
CA VAL A 338 -1.33 -8.14 -10.17
C VAL A 338 -1.88 -8.24 -11.59
N GLN A 339 -2.08 -9.46 -12.09
CA GLN A 339 -2.73 -9.69 -13.39
C GLN A 339 -3.87 -10.70 -13.26
N THR A 340 -3.72 -11.68 -12.38
CA THR A 340 -4.73 -12.71 -12.11
C THR A 340 -5.12 -12.75 -10.63
N VAL A 341 -6.25 -13.38 -10.33
CA VAL A 341 -6.73 -13.64 -8.97
C VAL A 341 -5.73 -14.51 -8.18
N GLU A 342 -5.03 -15.44 -8.82
CA GLU A 342 -3.97 -16.24 -8.18
C GLU A 342 -2.81 -15.37 -7.69
N HIS A 343 -2.42 -14.34 -8.46
CA HIS A 343 -1.41 -13.38 -8.01
C HIS A 343 -1.86 -12.67 -6.73
N VAL A 344 -3.15 -12.32 -6.62
CA VAL A 344 -3.72 -11.71 -5.41
C VAL A 344 -3.67 -12.69 -4.23
N HIS A 345 -4.05 -13.95 -4.44
CA HIS A 345 -4.00 -14.99 -3.41
C HIS A 345 -2.59 -15.34 -2.94
N ALA A 346 -1.56 -15.11 -3.77
CA ALA A 346 -0.17 -15.33 -3.40
C ALA A 346 0.41 -14.22 -2.50
N MET A 347 -0.16 -13.00 -2.50
CA MET A 347 0.37 -11.85 -1.77
C MET A 347 0.66 -12.10 -0.28
N PRO A 348 -0.22 -12.77 0.50
CA PRO A 348 0.00 -12.95 1.94
C PRO A 348 1.21 -13.83 2.29
N ALA A 349 1.76 -14.60 1.34
CA ALA A 349 2.93 -15.45 1.58
C ALA A 349 4.15 -14.64 2.06
N ALA A 350 4.36 -13.45 1.48
CA ALA A 350 5.46 -12.55 1.86
C ALA A 350 5.43 -12.15 3.34
N LEU A 351 4.25 -12.12 3.97
CA LEU A 351 4.07 -11.66 5.35
C LEU A 351 4.48 -12.72 6.39
N LYS A 352 4.76 -13.95 5.95
CA LYS A 352 5.24 -15.07 6.78
C LYS A 352 6.77 -15.18 6.80
N VAL A 353 7.43 -14.62 5.78
CA VAL A 353 8.86 -14.81 5.56
C VAL A 353 9.65 -13.95 6.55
N ARG A 354 10.51 -14.59 7.35
CA ARG A 354 11.48 -13.94 8.22
C ARG A 354 12.86 -14.08 7.59
N LEU A 355 13.52 -12.96 7.30
CA LEU A 355 14.86 -12.95 6.72
C LEU A 355 15.89 -12.77 7.83
N SER A 356 16.95 -13.59 7.81
CA SER A 356 18.08 -13.39 8.70
C SER A 356 18.95 -12.23 8.22
N LYS A 357 19.91 -11.80 9.06
CA LYS A 357 20.89 -10.79 8.65
C LYS A 357 21.73 -11.29 7.46
N GLU A 358 22.10 -12.56 7.47
CA GLU A 358 22.86 -13.20 6.40
C GLU A 358 22.09 -13.20 5.07
N ASP A 359 20.76 -13.37 5.11
CA ASP A 359 19.91 -13.29 3.92
C ASP A 359 19.90 -11.88 3.34
N ILE A 360 19.73 -10.86 4.18
CA ILE A 360 19.77 -9.45 3.76
C ILE A 360 21.15 -9.10 3.19
N ASP A 361 22.22 -9.51 3.87
CA ASP A 361 23.60 -9.27 3.42
C ASP A 361 23.90 -9.99 2.09
N ALA A 362 23.33 -11.18 1.86
CA ALA A 362 23.44 -11.90 0.59
C ALA A 362 22.71 -11.17 -0.55
N ILE A 363 21.51 -10.64 -0.30
CA ILE A 363 20.77 -9.81 -1.27
C ILE A 363 21.56 -8.53 -1.56
N HIS A 364 22.06 -7.83 -0.54
CA HIS A 364 22.84 -6.60 -0.69
C HIS A 364 24.17 -6.82 -1.43
N SER A 365 24.74 -8.02 -1.33
CA SER A 365 26.00 -8.36 -2.01
C SER A 365 25.80 -8.83 -3.46
N ALA A 366 24.57 -9.08 -3.90
CA ALA A 366 24.29 -9.47 -5.28
C ALA A 366 24.59 -8.35 -6.28
N VAL A 367 24.33 -7.10 -5.88
CA VAL A 367 24.62 -5.90 -6.66
C VAL A 367 25.14 -4.84 -5.71
N GLU A 368 26.33 -4.31 -6.01
CA GLU A 368 26.93 -3.24 -5.21
C GLU A 368 26.05 -1.98 -5.23
N PHE A 369 25.79 -1.43 -4.05
CA PHE A 369 25.08 -0.17 -3.89
C PHE A 369 26.04 0.92 -3.43
N ASN A 370 26.03 2.06 -4.14
CA ASN A 370 26.81 3.24 -3.80
C ASN A 370 25.85 4.40 -3.50
N PRO A 371 25.74 4.86 -2.23
CA PRO A 371 24.85 5.96 -1.84
C PRO A 371 25.34 7.34 -2.33
N LEU A 372 26.46 7.39 -3.06
CA LEU A 372 27.14 8.59 -3.54
C LEU A 372 27.62 9.52 -2.40
N PHE A 373 28.41 10.52 -2.77
CA PHE A 373 28.83 11.56 -1.82
C PHE A 373 27.62 12.45 -1.46
N PRO A 374 27.44 12.85 -0.18
CA PRO A 374 28.36 12.70 0.95
C PRO A 374 28.16 11.43 1.78
N MET A 375 27.12 10.63 1.55
CA MET A 375 26.81 9.46 2.37
C MET A 375 27.94 8.41 2.32
N SER A 376 28.53 8.23 1.13
CA SER A 376 29.72 7.39 0.93
C SER A 376 30.99 7.94 1.58
N PHE A 377 31.01 9.19 2.04
CA PHE A 377 32.10 9.72 2.87
C PHE A 377 31.75 9.57 4.35
N LEU A 378 30.54 9.97 4.75
CA LEU A 378 30.10 9.97 6.15
C LEU A 378 30.11 8.58 6.81
N TYR A 379 29.88 7.51 6.04
CA TYR A 379 29.74 6.15 6.57
C TYR A 379 30.74 5.12 6.03
N ASN A 380 31.80 5.55 5.34
CA ASN A 380 32.73 4.62 4.66
C ASN A 380 34.13 4.65 5.28
N TYR A 381 34.21 4.40 6.58
CA TYR A 381 35.50 4.22 7.23
C TYR A 381 36.04 2.81 6.95
N TRP A 382 37.30 2.72 6.52
CA TRP A 382 38.09 1.50 6.21
C TRP A 382 37.67 0.62 5.03
N HIS A 383 36.77 1.04 4.14
CA HIS A 383 36.44 0.31 2.90
C HIS A 383 35.93 -1.15 3.04
N ASP A 384 35.64 -1.62 4.27
CA ASP A 384 34.88 -2.86 4.52
C ASP A 384 33.45 -2.57 5.02
N GLN A 385 33.16 -1.35 5.47
CA GLN A 385 31.83 -0.97 5.95
C GLN A 385 30.88 -0.72 4.77
N LYS A 386 30.04 -1.71 4.45
CA LYS A 386 28.97 -1.57 3.44
C LYS A 386 27.88 -0.62 3.95
N TYR A 387 27.36 0.21 3.06
CA TYR A 387 26.22 1.06 3.37
C TYR A 387 24.96 0.20 3.58
N ASP A 388 24.26 0.48 4.68
CA ASP A 388 23.02 -0.19 5.05
C ASP A 388 22.09 0.76 5.80
N LEU A 389 20.77 0.54 5.72
CA LEU A 389 19.79 1.38 6.39
C LEU A 389 19.81 1.25 7.92
N SER A 390 20.43 0.22 8.49
CA SER A 390 20.58 0.06 9.94
C SER A 390 21.72 0.90 10.54
N LEU A 391 22.51 1.61 9.71
CA LEU A 391 23.60 2.44 10.21
C LEU A 391 23.06 3.53 11.17
N ILE A 392 23.73 3.63 12.31
CA ILE A 392 23.45 4.58 13.41
C ILE A 392 24.68 5.46 13.67
N PRO A 393 24.61 6.51 14.52
CA PRO A 393 25.73 7.42 14.74
C PRO A 393 27.07 6.76 15.10
N THR A 394 27.07 5.61 15.79
CA THR A 394 28.31 4.87 16.10
C THR A 394 29.09 4.40 14.85
N HIS A 395 28.40 4.28 13.71
CA HIS A 395 28.99 3.87 12.43
C HIS A 395 29.47 5.05 11.58
N ASN A 396 29.20 6.28 11.99
CA ASN A 396 29.66 7.46 11.27
C ASN A 396 31.17 7.62 11.43
N GLN A 397 31.86 7.93 10.33
CA GLN A 397 33.32 8.03 10.28
C GLN A 397 33.88 9.04 11.29
N GLN A 398 33.19 10.17 11.52
CA GLN A 398 33.65 11.19 12.46
C GLN A 398 33.75 10.65 13.89
N TYR A 399 32.75 9.89 14.34
CA TYR A 399 32.78 9.28 15.67
C TYR A 399 33.82 8.17 15.73
N GLN A 400 33.86 7.28 14.72
CA GLN A 400 34.85 6.20 14.68
C GLN A 400 36.31 6.69 14.69
N MET A 401 36.58 7.88 14.15
CA MET A 401 37.90 8.53 14.22
C MET A 401 38.22 9.15 15.57
N ALA A 402 37.20 9.55 16.35
CA ALA A 402 37.38 10.37 17.54
C ALA A 402 37.17 9.62 18.86
N ALA A 403 36.11 8.81 18.97
CA ALA A 403 35.75 8.12 20.20
C ALA A 403 34.77 6.95 19.95
N TRP A 404 34.89 5.91 20.79
CA TRP A 404 33.84 4.90 20.92
C TRP A 404 32.67 5.50 21.68
N ILE A 405 31.49 5.55 21.04
CA ILE A 405 30.24 6.04 21.63
C ILE A 405 29.18 4.95 21.58
N ASP A 406 28.23 5.02 22.50
CA ASP A 406 26.97 4.28 22.40
C ASP A 406 25.91 5.16 21.73
N ALA A 407 25.13 4.58 20.81
CA ALA A 407 23.96 5.23 20.24
C ALA A 407 22.77 4.27 20.22
N PRO A 408 21.55 4.76 20.43
CA PRO A 408 20.36 3.92 20.39
C PRO A 408 20.18 3.28 18.99
N PRO A 409 19.67 2.05 18.91
CA PRO A 409 19.34 1.44 17.63
C PRO A 409 18.18 2.18 16.96
N LYS A 410 18.08 2.05 15.63
CA LYS A 410 16.86 2.46 14.91
C LYS A 410 15.65 1.66 15.40
N GLN A 411 14.47 2.23 15.21
CA GLN A 411 13.23 1.48 15.40
C GLN A 411 13.27 0.22 14.53
N PRO A 412 12.94 -0.97 15.08
CA PRO A 412 13.03 -2.20 14.31
C PRO A 412 12.03 -2.21 13.15
N PRO A 413 12.40 -2.83 12.02
CA PRO A 413 11.52 -2.98 10.86
C PRO A 413 10.35 -3.93 11.17
N TYR A 414 9.40 -4.05 10.24
CA TYR A 414 8.28 -5.00 10.40
C TYR A 414 8.81 -6.41 10.64
N GLN A 415 8.30 -7.05 11.69
CA GLN A 415 8.58 -8.44 11.99
C GLN A 415 7.36 -9.27 11.58
N PRO A 416 7.55 -10.36 10.80
CA PRO A 416 6.50 -11.33 10.52
C PRO A 416 5.83 -11.82 11.81
N ARG A 417 4.52 -12.00 11.77
CA ARG A 417 3.79 -12.61 12.89
C ARG A 417 4.15 -14.08 12.98
N GLU A 418 4.52 -14.53 14.19
CA GLU A 418 4.62 -15.96 14.50
C GLU A 418 3.24 -16.61 14.33
N SER A 419 3.22 -17.76 13.65
CA SER A 419 2.02 -18.51 13.30
C SER A 419 1.32 -19.14 14.50
#